data_AF-A0A7W1ZAX8-F1
#
_entry.id   AF-A0A7W1ZAX8-F1
#
_cell.length_a   1.000
_cell.length_b   1.000
_cell.length_c   1.000
_cell.angle_alpha   90.00
_cell.angle_beta   90.00
_cell.angle_gamma   90.00
#
_symmetry.space_group_name_H-M   'P 1'
#
loop_
_entity.id
_entity.type
_entity.pdbx_description
1 polymer ?
#
loop_
_entity_poly.entity_id
_entity_poly.type
_entity_poly.pdbx_seq_one_letter_code
_entity_poly.pdbx_strand_id
1 'polypeptide(L)' 'MATPFPPFDGSASKQRKFSEAPEMGIDPDKRYTATLDTSVGEIVIALDAVKAPNTVNNFVFLALN' A
#
# COMPACT_ATOMS: atom_id res chain seq x y z
N MET A 1 11.86 -11.83 -9.65
CA MET A 1 11.55 -12.37 -8.31
C MET A 1 10.79 -11.26 -7.62
N ALA A 2 9.59 -11.57 -7.15
CA ALA A 2 8.69 -10.56 -6.63
C ALA A 2 9.35 -9.90 -5.42
N THR A 3 9.25 -8.57 -5.35
CA THR A 3 9.71 -7.84 -4.18
C THR A 3 8.83 -8.23 -3.00
N PRO A 4 9.41 -8.67 -1.87
CA PRO A 4 8.63 -9.08 -0.70
C PRO A 4 7.78 -7.93 -0.18
N PHE A 5 6.63 -8.23 0.39
CA PHE A 5 5.75 -7.19 0.93
C PHE A 5 6.44 -6.46 2.11
N PRO A 6 6.53 -5.12 2.09
CA PRO A 6 7.23 -4.35 3.11
C PRO A 6 6.48 -4.35 4.45
N PRO A 7 7.18 -4.18 5.58
CA PRO A 7 6.53 -4.01 6.88
C PRO A 7 5.70 -2.71 6.92
N PHE A 8 4.56 -2.76 7.62
CA PHE A 8 3.62 -1.64 7.76
C PHE A 8 4.12 -0.50 8.64
N ASP A 9 5.26 -0.66 9.30
CA ASP A 9 5.88 0.35 10.15
C ASP A 9 6.69 1.40 9.36
N GLY A 10 6.76 1.26 8.02
CA GLY A 10 7.47 2.18 7.14
C GLY A 10 9.00 2.06 7.23
N SER A 11 9.53 0.98 7.82
CA SER A 11 10.98 0.75 7.97
C SER A 11 11.67 0.26 6.69
N ALA A 12 10.91 -0.04 5.64
CA ALA A 12 11.45 -0.53 4.38
C ALA A 12 12.33 0.52 3.68
N SER A 13 13.38 0.05 3.00
CA SER A 13 14.21 0.91 2.15
C SER A 13 13.40 1.38 0.94
N LYS A 14 13.49 2.66 0.60
CA LYS A 14 12.69 3.20 -0.50
C LYS A 14 13.06 2.62 -1.87
N GLN A 15 12.08 2.09 -2.59
CA GLN A 15 12.24 1.48 -3.91
C GLN A 15 11.16 1.99 -4.88
N ARG A 16 11.55 2.31 -6.11
CA ARG A 16 10.62 2.89 -7.12
C ARG A 16 10.54 2.09 -8.43
N LYS A 17 11.25 0.97 -8.51
CA LYS A 17 11.29 0.12 -9.69
C LYS A 17 11.02 -1.31 -9.27
N PHE A 18 10.00 -1.92 -9.86
CA PHE A 18 9.56 -3.28 -9.54
C PHE A 18 9.42 -4.05 -10.86
N SER A 19 9.87 -5.31 -10.89
CA SER A 19 9.85 -6.14 -12.11
C SER A 19 8.50 -6.80 -12.37
N GLU A 20 7.68 -6.92 -11.34
CA GLU A 20 6.40 -7.63 -11.35
C GLU A 20 5.49 -7.08 -10.24
N ALA A 21 4.23 -7.50 -10.25
CA ALA A 21 3.27 -7.15 -9.20
C ALA A 21 3.67 -7.76 -7.84
N PRO A 22 3.36 -7.09 -6.71
CA PRO A 22 3.64 -7.61 -5.38
C PRO A 22 2.74 -8.81 -5.03
N GLU A 23 3.20 -9.61 -4.08
CA GLU A 23 2.37 -10.62 -3.43
C GLU A 23 1.24 -9.99 -2.59
N MET A 24 0.22 -10.78 -2.22
CA MET A 24 -0.85 -10.33 -1.34
C MET A 24 -0.34 -10.24 0.10
N GLY A 25 -0.12 -9.02 0.59
CA GLY A 25 0.34 -8.74 1.96
C GLY A 25 -0.69 -8.08 2.87
N ILE A 26 -1.83 -7.65 2.31
CA ILE A 26 -2.96 -7.14 3.07
C ILE A 26 -3.95 -8.27 3.43
N ASP A 27 -4.83 -7.99 4.37
CA ASP A 27 -5.98 -8.80 4.74
C ASP A 27 -7.25 -8.18 4.11
N PRO A 28 -7.86 -8.78 3.07
CA PRO A 28 -9.00 -8.21 2.36
C PRO A 28 -10.23 -7.91 3.24
N ASP A 29 -10.34 -8.57 4.40
CA ASP A 29 -11.48 -8.41 5.32
C ASP A 29 -11.28 -7.24 6.30
N LYS A 30 -10.08 -6.64 6.33
CA LYS A 30 -9.77 -5.46 7.15
C LYS A 30 -10.06 -4.15 6.42
N ARG A 31 -10.25 -3.10 7.21
CA ARG A 31 -10.36 -1.72 6.70
C ARG A 31 -9.00 -1.05 6.71
N TYR A 32 -8.66 -0.42 5.60
CA TYR A 32 -7.42 0.33 5.43
C TYR A 32 -7.73 1.80 5.17
N THR A 33 -6.95 2.67 5.81
CA THR A 33 -6.95 4.11 5.57
C THR A 33 -5.55 4.57 5.25
N ALA A 34 -5.42 5.47 4.29
CA ALA A 34 -4.16 6.14 3.97
C ALA A 34 -4.33 7.64 4.19
N THR A 35 -3.37 8.25 4.89
CA THR A 35 -3.27 9.70 5.02
C THR A 35 -2.26 10.20 3.99
N LEU A 36 -2.69 11.12 3.14
CA LEU A 36 -1.83 11.79 2.16
C LEU A 36 -1.59 13.22 2.63
N ASP A 37 -0.35 13.49 3.06
CA ASP A 37 0.09 14.82 3.44
C ASP A 37 0.44 15.62 2.18
N THR A 38 -0.32 16.68 1.94
CA THR A 38 -0.09 17.59 0.81
C THR A 38 0.28 18.98 1.30
N SER A 39 0.80 19.82 0.41
CA SER A 39 1.12 21.23 0.74
C SER A 39 -0.11 22.08 1.09
N VAL A 40 -1.33 21.58 0.84
CA VAL A 40 -2.59 22.28 1.10
C VAL A 40 -3.42 21.62 2.22
N GLY A 41 -2.87 20.60 2.88
CA GLY A 41 -3.52 19.88 3.97
C GLY A 41 -3.51 18.36 3.81
N GLU A 42 -4.08 17.68 4.79
CA GLU A 42 -4.16 16.22 4.84
C GLU A 42 -5.42 15.73 4.11
N ILE A 43 -5.27 14.64 3.37
CA ILE A 43 -6.38 13.91 2.76
C ILE A 43 -6.41 12.50 3.34
N VAL A 44 -7.51 12.14 4.00
CA VAL A 44 -7.72 10.78 4.51
C VAL A 44 -8.54 9.98 3.49
N ILE A 45 -7.95 8.89 3.01
CA ILE A 45 -8.52 8.02 1.97
C ILE A 45 -8.89 6.69 2.62
N ALA A 46 -10.16 6.30 2.53
CA ALA A 46 -10.61 4.95 2.87
C ALA A 46 -10.46 4.02 1.66
N LEU A 47 -9.80 2.88 1.83
CA LEU A 47 -9.53 1.91 0.76
C LEU A 47 -10.51 0.73 0.84
N ASP A 48 -11.18 0.42 -0.27
CA ASP A 48 -12.18 -0.66 -0.36
C ASP A 48 -11.54 -2.02 -0.71
N ALA A 49 -10.92 -2.65 0.28
CA ALA A 49 -10.23 -3.94 0.11
C ALA A 49 -11.20 -5.10 -0.20
N VAL A 50 -12.46 -4.99 0.24
CA VAL A 50 -13.50 -6.00 -0.01
C VAL A 50 -13.85 -6.05 -1.50
N LYS A 51 -14.01 -4.89 -2.15
CA LYS A 51 -14.33 -4.84 -3.58
C LYS A 51 -13.12 -4.90 -4.49
N ALA A 52 -11.96 -4.38 -4.06
CA ALA A 52 -10.78 -4.25 -4.90
C ALA A 52 -9.47 -4.66 -4.20
N PRO A 53 -9.34 -5.93 -3.74
CA PRO A 53 -8.23 -6.37 -2.90
C PRO A 53 -6.86 -6.21 -3.58
N ASN A 54 -6.75 -6.58 -4.86
CA ASN A 54 -5.49 -6.46 -5.60
C ASN A 54 -5.05 -4.99 -5.78
N THR A 55 -6.00 -4.07 -5.98
CA THR A 55 -5.71 -2.64 -6.15
C THR A 55 -5.30 -2.01 -4.83
N VAL A 56 -5.98 -2.34 -3.73
CA VAL A 56 -5.61 -1.88 -2.39
C VAL A 56 -4.24 -2.44 -2.01
N ASN A 57 -3.97 -3.71 -2.31
CA ASN A 57 -2.66 -4.33 -2.06
C ASN A 57 -1.53 -3.58 -2.78
N ASN A 58 -1.72 -3.26 -4.08
CA ASN A 58 -0.74 -2.48 -4.84
C ASN A 58 -0.53 -1.08 -4.27
N PHE A 59 -1.61 -0.40 -3.86
CA PHE A 59 -1.51 0.93 -3.27
C PHE A 59 -0.71 0.91 -1.95
N VAL A 60 -1.04 -0.01 -1.04
CA VAL A 60 -0.37 -0.15 0.25
C VAL A 60 1.10 -0.52 0.05
N PHE A 61 1.39 -1.46 -0.85
CA PHE A 61 2.75 -1.85 -1.20
C PHE A 61 3.59 -0.65 -1.66
N LEU A 62 3.07 0.17 -2.58
CA LEU A 62 3.77 1.34 -3.08
C LEU A 62 3.93 2.44 -2.02
N ALA A 63 2.98 2.60 -1.12
CA ALA A 63 3.04 3.59 -0.05
C ALA A 63 4.10 3.27 1.02
N LEU A 64 4.41 1.99 1.21
CA LEU A 64 5.40 1.50 2.16
C LEU A 64 6.84 1.41 1.60
N ASN A 65 7.04 1.71 0.30
CA ASN A 65 8.35 1.76 -0.37
C ASN A 65 8.75 3.20 -0.78
#